data_AF-A0A352IDN3-F1
#
_entry.id   AF-A0A352IDN3-F1
#
_cell.length_a   1.000
_cell.length_b   1.000
_cell.length_c   1.000
_cell.angle_alpha   90.00
_cell.angle_beta   90.00
_cell.angle_gamma   90.00
#
_symmetry.space_group_name_H-M   'P 1'
#
loop_
_entity.id
_entity.type
_entity.pdbx_description
1 polymer ?
#
loop_
_entity_poly.entity_id
_entity_poly.type
_entity_poly.pdbx_seq_one_letter_code
_entity_poly.pdbx_strand_id
1 'polypeptide(L)'
;MVLTATLCTSCVKDDLYGTPHPDCGAVVVTADWSGRSSEASIPQQHILRIGGLEQEVSGEANVFGQLLPPGQYTLAVYNRPERITVTDNTAMVNSTSATHISPTPGYLFAAVQDISVPA
;
A
#
# COMPACT_ATOMS: atom_id res chain seq x y z
N MET A 1 -29.10 37.15 56.07
CA MET A 1 -27.76 36.78 55.58
C MET A 1 -27.50 35.35 56.04
N VAL A 2 -27.33 34.30 55.26
CA VAL A 2 -27.55 33.96 53.84
C VAL A 2 -27.92 32.47 53.89
N LEU A 3 -28.94 32.04 53.15
CA LEU A 3 -29.26 30.64 52.94
C LEU A 3 -28.42 30.16 51.76
N THR A 4 -27.42 29.31 51.98
CA THR A 4 -26.57 28.79 50.90
C THR A 4 -26.93 27.33 50.66
N ALA A 5 -27.78 27.09 49.67
CA ALA A 5 -28.04 25.76 49.14
C ALA A 5 -26.82 25.31 48.31
N THR A 6 -26.22 24.19 48.70
CA THR A 6 -25.17 23.53 47.93
C THR A 6 -25.80 22.85 46.73
N LEU A 7 -25.80 23.51 45.58
CA LEU A 7 -26.18 22.90 44.31
C LEU A 7 -25.12 21.86 43.95
N CYS A 8 -25.56 20.62 43.80
CA CYS A 8 -24.73 19.53 43.29
C CYS A 8 -24.24 19.91 41.90
N THR A 9 -22.94 20.11 41.75
CA THR A 9 -22.31 20.32 40.45
C THR A 9 -22.59 19.09 39.61
N SER A 10 -23.43 19.22 38.59
CA SER A 10 -23.69 18.14 37.63
C SER A 10 -22.35 17.75 37.02
N CYS A 11 -21.89 16.53 37.29
CA CYS A 11 -20.90 15.88 36.44
C CYS A 11 -21.56 15.75 35.07
N VAL A 12 -21.13 16.57 34.11
CA VAL A 12 -21.30 16.25 32.71
C VAL A 12 -20.59 14.92 32.50
N LYS A 13 -21.38 13.84 32.39
CA LYS A 13 -20.94 12.64 31.70
C LYS A 13 -21.36 12.87 30.25
N ASP A 14 -20.64 13.75 29.57
CA ASP A 14 -20.76 13.84 28.12
C ASP A 14 -20.47 12.44 27.60
N ASP A 15 -21.42 11.87 26.86
CA ASP A 15 -21.13 10.73 26.02
C ASP A 15 -20.09 11.23 25.01
N LEU A 16 -18.82 10.84 25.20
CA LEU A 16 -17.73 11.09 24.25
C LEU A 16 -18.03 10.33 22.94
N TYR A 17 -18.92 10.88 22.13
CA TYR A 17 -19.07 10.52 20.72
C TYR A 17 -18.15 11.44 19.91
N GLY A 18 -17.20 10.84 19.21
CA GLY A 18 -16.18 11.56 18.46
C GLY A 18 -14.86 11.72 19.22
N THR A 19 -14.31 10.62 19.74
CA THR A 19 -12.84 10.59 19.87
C THR A 19 -12.25 10.92 18.50
N PRO A 20 -11.27 11.83 18.38
CA PRO A 20 -10.62 12.15 17.12
C PRO A 20 -10.06 10.87 16.54
N HIS A 21 -10.80 10.26 15.63
CA HIS A 21 -10.42 9.04 14.96
C HIS A 21 -9.56 9.46 13.78
N PRO A 22 -8.42 8.80 13.53
CA PRO A 22 -7.56 9.22 12.44
C PRO A 22 -8.33 9.15 11.12
N ASP A 23 -8.41 10.28 10.43
CA ASP A 23 -9.12 10.39 9.15
C ASP A 23 -8.43 9.60 8.00
N CYS A 24 -7.32 8.91 8.28
CA CYS A 24 -6.52 8.14 7.33
C CYS A 24 -5.84 6.93 8.01
N GLY A 25 -5.69 5.83 7.26
CA GLY A 25 -4.96 4.63 7.66
C GLY A 25 -3.57 4.51 7.02
N ALA A 26 -2.63 3.88 7.74
CA ALA A 26 -1.33 3.49 7.19
C ALA A 26 -1.43 2.10 6.55
N VAL A 27 -0.78 1.91 5.40
CA VAL A 27 -0.67 0.61 4.74
C VAL A 27 0.76 0.09 4.89
N VAL A 28 0.90 -1.12 5.41
CA VAL A 28 2.16 -1.86 5.48
C VAL A 28 2.06 -3.05 4.55
N VAL A 29 3.00 -3.14 3.61
CA VAL A 29 3.07 -4.23 2.63
C VAL A 29 4.25 -5.12 2.98
N THR A 30 4.00 -6.42 3.08
CA THR A 30 5.05 -7.43 3.28
C THR A 30 5.15 -8.30 2.04
N ALA A 31 6.30 -8.30 1.38
CA ALA A 31 6.59 -9.14 0.24
C ALA A 31 7.12 -10.50 0.71
N ASP A 32 6.33 -11.55 0.49
CA ASP A 32 6.75 -12.94 0.73
C ASP A 32 7.41 -13.52 -0.53
N TRP A 33 8.69 -13.86 -0.42
CA TRP A 33 9.50 -14.41 -1.51
C TRP A 33 9.64 -15.94 -1.45
N SER A 34 8.91 -16.61 -0.56
CA SER A 34 8.97 -18.07 -0.36
C SER A 34 8.55 -18.85 -1.61
N GLY A 35 7.62 -18.29 -2.40
CA GLY A 35 7.10 -18.89 -3.64
C GLY A 35 7.94 -18.63 -4.90
N ARG A 36 9.11 -18.00 -4.81
CA ARG A 36 9.94 -17.68 -5.99
C ARG A 36 10.56 -18.94 -6.62
N SER A 37 10.84 -18.86 -7.93
CA SER A 37 11.67 -19.85 -8.62
C SER A 37 13.08 -19.90 -8.04
N SER A 38 13.72 -21.08 -8.03
CA SER A 38 15.14 -21.23 -7.64
C SER A 38 16.08 -20.46 -8.56
N GLU A 39 15.68 -20.26 -9.81
CA GLU A 39 16.44 -19.54 -10.83
C GLU A 39 16.30 -18.01 -10.73
N ALA A 40 15.43 -17.52 -9.85
CA ALA A 40 15.11 -16.11 -9.72
C ALA A 40 15.60 -15.55 -8.38
N SER A 41 16.56 -14.62 -8.44
CA SER A 41 17.00 -13.86 -7.27
C SER A 41 15.91 -12.90 -6.79
N ILE A 42 15.86 -12.66 -5.48
CA ILE A 42 14.98 -11.65 -4.89
C ILE A 42 15.37 -10.28 -5.44
N PRO A 43 14.43 -9.47 -5.91
CA PRO A 43 14.75 -8.14 -6.42
C PRO A 43 15.22 -7.23 -5.28
N GLN A 44 16.27 -6.45 -5.51
CA GLN A 44 16.77 -5.47 -4.53
C GLN A 44 15.72 -4.39 -4.24
N GLN A 45 14.95 -4.01 -5.26
CA GLN A 45 13.92 -2.99 -5.21
C GLN A 45 12.64 -3.46 -5.89
N HIS A 46 11.51 -2.99 -5.39
CA HIS A 46 10.19 -3.19 -5.99
C HIS A 46 9.33 -1.95 -5.80
N ILE A 47 8.23 -1.88 -6.53
CA ILE A 47 7.29 -0.77 -6.55
C ILE A 47 6.02 -1.19 -5.83
N LEU A 48 5.56 -0.34 -4.92
CA LEU A 48 4.20 -0.36 -4.39
C LEU A 48 3.38 0.67 -5.16
N ARG A 49 2.26 0.26 -5.74
CA ARG A 49 1.29 1.17 -6.34
C ARG A 49 -0.07 1.04 -5.69
N ILE A 50 -0.55 2.15 -5.12
CA ILE A 50 -1.87 2.22 -4.46
C ILE A 50 -2.51 3.55 -4.82
N GLY A 51 -3.78 3.51 -5.26
CA GLY A 51 -4.52 4.76 -5.57
C GLY A 51 -3.87 5.63 -6.64
N GLY A 52 -3.15 5.02 -7.59
CA GLY A 52 -2.42 5.73 -8.66
C GLY A 52 -1.07 6.32 -8.25
N LEU A 53 -0.67 6.18 -6.99
CA LEU A 53 0.63 6.62 -6.49
C LEU A 53 1.61 5.46 -6.48
N GLU A 54 2.82 5.70 -6.97
CA GLU A 54 3.92 4.72 -6.98
C GLU A 54 4.99 5.08 -5.97
N GLN A 55 5.54 4.06 -5.30
CA GLN A 55 6.65 4.18 -4.37
C GLN A 55 7.65 3.04 -4.59
N GLU A 56 8.91 3.38 -4.86
CA GLU A 56 10.00 2.40 -4.90
C GLU A 56 10.46 2.10 -3.47
N VAL A 57 10.59 0.81 -3.15
CA VAL A 57 10.92 0.30 -1.83
C VAL A 57 11.92 -0.84 -1.91
N SER A 58 12.50 -1.22 -0.76
CA SER A 58 13.51 -2.28 -0.65
C SER A 58 13.26 -3.14 0.60
N GLY A 59 13.78 -4.36 0.62
CA GLY A 59 13.54 -5.29 1.74
C GLY A 59 12.14 -5.91 1.71
N GLU A 60 11.75 -6.57 2.80
CA GLU A 60 10.53 -7.39 2.83
C GLU A 60 9.29 -6.62 3.29
N ALA A 61 9.40 -5.82 4.36
CA ALA A 61 8.28 -5.09 4.95
C ALA A 61 8.46 -3.58 4.76
N ASN A 62 7.47 -2.94 4.12
CA ASN A 62 7.53 -1.54 3.75
C ASN A 62 6.23 -0.80 4.07
N VAL A 63 6.37 0.41 4.61
CA VAL A 63 5.24 1.31 4.87
C VAL A 63 5.01 2.14 3.60
N PHE A 64 3.77 2.22 3.15
CA PHE A 64 3.38 3.15 2.10
C PHE A 64 3.45 4.59 2.64
N GLY A 65 4.16 5.46 1.94
CA GLY A 65 4.59 6.77 2.43
C GLY A 65 3.45 7.77 2.60
N GLN A 66 2.26 7.46 2.09
CA GLN A 66 1.06 8.29 2.24
C GLN A 66 0.02 7.56 3.08
N LEU A 67 -0.56 8.27 4.05
CA LEU A 67 -1.76 7.81 4.74
C LEU A 67 -2.96 7.88 3.78
N LEU A 68 -3.75 6.82 3.73
CA LEU A 68 -4.88 6.71 2.81
C LEU A 68 -6.17 7.02 3.57
N PRO A 69 -7.08 7.84 3.02
CA PRO A 69 -8.43 7.94 3.54
C PRO A 69 -9.13 6.57 3.58
N PRO A 70 -10.17 6.42 4.40
CA PRO A 70 -11.03 5.25 4.37
C PRO A 70 -11.60 5.01 2.98
N GLY A 71 -11.54 3.77 2.49
CA GLY A 71 -11.95 3.45 1.13
C GLY A 71 -11.45 2.11 0.62
N GLN A 72 -11.75 1.85 -0.65
CA GLN A 72 -11.26 0.69 -1.38
C GLN A 72 -10.15 1.11 -2.34
N TYR A 73 -9.07 0.34 -2.36
CA TYR A 73 -7.91 0.60 -3.21
C TYR A 73 -7.43 -0.70 -3.85
N THR A 74 -6.90 -0.61 -5.06
CA THR A 74 -6.13 -1.70 -5.65
C THR A 74 -4.65 -1.48 -5.33
N LEU A 75 -4.06 -2.43 -4.61
CA LEU A 75 -2.62 -2.55 -4.38
C LEU A 75 -2.02 -3.39 -5.50
N ALA A 76 -1.07 -2.82 -6.25
CA ALA A 76 -0.21 -3.54 -7.17
C ALA A 76 1.24 -3.46 -6.67
N VAL A 77 1.91 -4.60 -6.61
CA VAL A 77 3.31 -4.72 -6.23
C VAL A 77 4.07 -5.37 -7.37
N TYR A 78 5.17 -4.78 -7.83
CA TYR A 78 5.98 -5.36 -8.90
C TYR A 78 7.44 -4.90 -8.87
N ASN A 79 8.37 -5.70 -9.39
CA ASN A 79 9.74 -5.26 -9.62
C ASN A 79 9.93 -4.62 -11.01
N ARG A 80 11.10 -4.02 -11.26
CA ARG A 80 11.54 -3.57 -12.59
C ARG A 80 12.52 -4.57 -13.20
N PRO A 81 12.06 -5.63 -13.89
CA PRO A 81 12.96 -6.60 -14.49
C PRO A 81 13.53 -6.12 -15.83
N GLU A 82 14.66 -6.71 -16.23
CA GLU A 82 15.27 -6.42 -17.52
C GLU A 82 14.33 -6.77 -18.69
N ARG A 83 14.28 -5.89 -19.69
CA ARG A 83 13.57 -6.10 -20.95
C ARG A 83 12.07 -6.38 -20.80
N ILE A 84 11.46 -5.93 -19.71
CA ILE A 84 9.99 -5.84 -19.57
C ILE A 84 9.65 -4.41 -19.15
N THR A 85 8.67 -3.83 -19.81
CA THR A 85 8.08 -2.55 -19.43
C THR A 85 6.74 -2.80 -18.77
N VAL A 86 6.53 -2.21 -17.59
CA VAL A 86 5.23 -2.22 -16.92
C VAL A 86 4.59 -0.86 -17.09
N THR A 87 3.38 -0.82 -17.63
CA THR A 87 2.57 0.39 -17.80
C THR A 87 1.20 0.13 -17.23
N ASP A 88 0.79 0.93 -16.25
CA ASP A 88 -0.36 0.62 -15.40
C ASP A 88 -0.22 -0.83 -14.90
N ASN A 89 -1.25 -1.67 -15.04
CA ASN A 89 -1.22 -3.08 -14.68
C ASN A 89 -0.82 -4.02 -15.83
N THR A 90 -0.22 -3.49 -16.90
CA THR A 90 0.17 -4.29 -18.07
C THR A 90 1.69 -4.42 -18.14
N ALA A 91 2.19 -5.66 -18.11
CA ALA A 91 3.59 -5.96 -18.34
C ALA A 91 3.81 -6.42 -19.80
N MET A 92 4.76 -5.82 -20.48
CA MET A 92 5.09 -6.11 -21.88
C MET A 92 6.58 -6.42 -22.02
N VAL A 93 6.90 -7.56 -22.65
CA VAL A 93 8.29 -7.87 -23.02
C VAL A 93 8.73 -6.90 -24.12
N ASN A 94 9.89 -6.28 -23.93
CA ASN A 94 10.40 -5.27 -24.85
C ASN A 94 10.77 -5.88 -26.20
N SER A 95 10.39 -5.20 -27.27
CA SER A 95 10.75 -5.57 -28.63
C SER A 95 12.20 -5.20 -28.96
N THR A 96 12.89 -6.07 -29.72
CA THR A 96 14.20 -5.77 -30.31
C THR A 96 14.07 -5.25 -31.75
N SER A 97 12.94 -5.50 -32.39
CA SER A 97 12.54 -4.95 -33.70
C SER A 97 11.02 -4.98 -33.85
N ALA A 98 10.48 -4.51 -34.98
CA ALA A 98 9.03 -4.53 -35.25
C ALA A 98 8.41 -5.94 -35.24
N THR A 99 9.21 -7.00 -35.46
CA THR A 99 8.75 -8.38 -35.57
C THR A 99 9.36 -9.33 -34.54
N HIS A 100 10.25 -8.85 -33.67
CA HIS A 100 10.97 -9.68 -32.70
C HIS A 100 10.92 -9.08 -31.29
N ILE A 101 10.69 -9.95 -30.32
CA ILE A 101 10.79 -9.65 -28.90
C ILE A 101 12.18 -9.97 -28.35
N SER A 102 12.51 -9.40 -27.19
CA SER A 102 13.72 -9.76 -26.45
C SER A 102 13.67 -11.24 -26.05
N PRO A 103 14.65 -12.07 -26.45
CA PRO A 103 14.59 -13.52 -26.25
C PRO A 103 14.81 -13.95 -24.78
N THR A 104 15.31 -13.05 -23.95
CA THR A 104 15.66 -13.31 -22.53
C THR A 104 15.19 -12.15 -21.63
N PRO A 105 13.87 -12.03 -21.38
CA PRO A 105 13.39 -11.12 -20.36
C PRO A 105 13.83 -11.57 -18.96
N GLY A 106 13.99 -10.62 -18.04
CA GLY A 106 14.22 -10.92 -16.63
C GLY A 106 12.98 -11.47 -15.94
N TYR A 107 13.13 -11.84 -14.66
CA TYR A 107 12.03 -12.35 -13.84
C TYR A 107 11.13 -11.22 -13.34
N LEU A 108 9.87 -11.22 -13.78
CA LEU A 108 8.82 -10.36 -13.23
C LEU A 108 8.20 -11.02 -12.00
N PHE A 109 8.28 -10.34 -10.87
CA PHE A 109 7.49 -10.59 -9.69
C PHE A 109 6.37 -9.57 -9.66
N ALA A 110 5.13 -10.03 -9.53
CA ALA A 110 3.98 -9.15 -9.44
C ALA A 110 2.89 -9.76 -8.54
N ALA A 111 2.21 -8.90 -7.79
CA ALA A 111 1.00 -9.23 -7.03
C ALA A 111 0.01 -8.08 -7.15
N VAL A 112 -1.28 -8.41 -7.29
CA VAL A 112 -2.36 -7.43 -7.31
C VAL A 112 -3.45 -7.89 -6.35
N GLN A 113 -3.90 -6.99 -5.48
CA GLN A 113 -4.91 -7.26 -4.48
C GLN A 113 -5.76 -6.01 -4.23
N ASP A 114 -7.07 -6.19 -4.07
CA ASP A 114 -7.94 -5.14 -3.54
C ASP A 114 -7.87 -5.11 -2.01
N ILE A 115 -7.66 -3.93 -1.45
CA ILE A 115 -7.54 -3.68 -0.02
C ILE A 115 -8.57 -2.64 0.42
N SER A 116 -9.05 -2.80 1.66
CA SER A 116 -9.93 -1.84 2.31
C SER A 116 -9.19 -1.12 3.42
N VAL A 117 -9.19 0.20 3.38
CA VAL A 117 -8.72 1.04 4.48
C VAL A 117 -9.95 1.38 5.35
N PRO A 118 -9.99 0.92 6.61
CA PRO A 118 -11.15 1.13 7.47
C PRO A 118 -11.31 2.61 7.84
N ALA A 119 -12.57 2.95 8.15
CA ALA A 119 -12.94 4.24 8.70
C ALA A 119 -12.31 4.47 10.06
#